data_AF-A0A925HE52-F1
#
_entry.id   AF-A0A925HE52-F1
#
_cell.length_a   1.000
_cell.length_b   1.000
_cell.length_c   1.000
_cell.angle_alpha   90.00
_cell.angle_beta   90.00
_cell.angle_gamma   90.00
#
_symmetry.space_group_name_H-M   'P 1'
#
loop_
_entity.id
_entity.type
_entity.pdbx_description
1 polymer ?
#
loop_
_entity_poly.entity_id
_entity_poly.type
_entity_poly.pdbx_seq_one_letter_code
_entity_poly.pdbx_strand_id
1 'polypeptide(L)'
;MKLNAEIDGEKIALDVRREGERAIAEVGGRRYEIEARRVGAGEYLLVNEGRVYECRVAQTKGRGALNVSVGAGEYDVMLTDPKHLRGAHAAG
;
A
#
# COMPACT_ATOMS: atom_id res chain seq x y z
N MET A 1 -2.76 6.93 -8.58
CA MET A 1 -1.37 6.72 -9.00
C MET A 1 -1.23 5.24 -9.26
N LYS A 2 -0.56 4.88 -10.36
CA LYS A 2 -0.35 3.46 -10.70
C LYS A 2 0.90 2.96 -9.98
N LEU A 3 0.74 1.90 -9.20
CA LEU A 3 1.81 1.23 -8.47
C LEU A 3 1.81 -0.25 -8.84
N ASN A 4 2.98 -0.86 -8.77
CA ASN A 4 3.12 -2.31 -8.71
C ASN A 4 3.44 -2.65 -7.25
N ALA A 5 2.60 -3.47 -6.63
CA ALA A 5 2.90 -4.09 -5.35
C ALA A 5 3.37 -5.52 -5.58
N GLU A 6 4.28 -5.98 -4.74
CA GLU A 6 4.52 -7.39 -4.50
C GLU A 6 4.09 -7.67 -3.05
N ILE A 7 3.15 -8.58 -2.84
CA ILE A 7 2.63 -8.96 -1.52
C ILE A 7 2.89 -10.44 -1.35
N ASP A 8 3.72 -10.82 -0.38
CA ASP A 8 4.13 -12.20 -0.13
C ASP A 8 4.64 -12.94 -1.39
N GLY A 9 5.31 -12.20 -2.28
CA GLY A 9 5.84 -12.69 -3.57
C GLY A 9 4.85 -12.62 -4.75
N GLU A 10 3.58 -12.29 -4.52
CA GLU A 10 2.59 -12.12 -5.57
C GLU A 10 2.60 -10.68 -6.12
N LYS A 11 2.76 -10.54 -7.44
CA LYS A 11 2.80 -9.23 -8.11
C LYS A 11 1.41 -8.77 -8.52
N ILE A 12 1.05 -7.58 -8.06
CA ILE A 12 -0.26 -6.99 -8.24
C ILE A 12 -0.09 -5.55 -8.76
N ALA A 13 -0.73 -5.25 -9.89
CA ALA A 13 -0.86 -3.88 -10.35
C ALA A 13 -2.09 -3.23 -9.70
N LEU A 14 -1.93 -2.01 -9.19
CA LEU A 14 -3.02 -1.25 -8.61
C LEU A 14 -2.99 0.23 -9.02
N ASP A 15 -4.16 0.84 -9.16
CA ASP A 15 -4.29 2.30 -9.19
C ASP A 15 -4.89 2.76 -7.87
N VAL A 16 -4.15 3.59 -7.13
CA VAL A 16 -4.59 4.12 -5.84
C VAL A 16 -4.74 5.63 -5.87
N ARG A 17 -5.88 6.14 -5.44
CA ARG A 17 -6.14 7.56 -5.24
C ARG A 17 -6.43 7.80 -3.77
N ARG A 18 -5.94 8.92 -3.24
CA ARG A 18 -6.16 9.32 -1.86
C ARG A 18 -6.88 10.65 -1.82
N GLU A 19 -7.94 10.72 -1.05
CA GLU A 19 -8.79 11.89 -0.83
C GLU A 19 -8.92 12.08 0.68
N GLY A 20 -8.00 12.87 1.26
CA GLY A 20 -7.88 13.00 2.72
C GLY A 20 -7.55 11.66 3.39
N GLU A 21 -8.45 11.19 4.25
CA GLU A 21 -8.34 9.89 4.92
C GLU A 21 -8.89 8.73 4.07
N ARG A 22 -9.58 9.01 2.97
CA ARG A 22 -10.14 7.97 2.10
C ARG A 22 -9.12 7.52 1.07
N ALA A 23 -8.93 6.21 0.93
CA ALA A 23 -8.16 5.57 -0.11
C ALA A 23 -9.09 4.78 -1.04
N ILE A 24 -9.01 5.07 -2.34
CA ILE A 24 -9.74 4.37 -3.39
C ILE A 24 -8.69 3.60 -4.19
N ALA A 25 -8.80 2.28 -4.22
CA ALA A 25 -7.88 1.41 -4.95
C ALA A 25 -8.63 0.58 -5.99
N GLU A 26 -8.07 0.44 -7.19
CA GLU A 26 -8.52 -0.50 -8.19
C GLU A 26 -7.50 -1.65 -8.29
N VAL A 27 -7.96 -2.87 -8.02
CA VAL A 27 -7.14 -4.09 -8.01
C VAL A 27 -7.83 -5.14 -8.87
N GLY A 28 -7.19 -5.59 -9.94
CA GLY A 28 -7.75 -6.62 -10.83
C GLY A 28 -9.14 -6.27 -11.40
N GLY A 29 -9.39 -4.99 -11.68
CA GLY A 29 -10.69 -4.50 -12.18
C GLY A 29 -11.79 -4.38 -11.11
N ARG A 30 -11.47 -4.62 -9.84
CA ARG A 30 -12.38 -4.39 -8.71
C ARG A 30 -11.97 -3.11 -7.98
N ARG A 31 -12.95 -2.25 -7.74
CA ARG A 31 -12.78 -1.02 -6.99
C ARG A 31 -13.04 -1.28 -5.51
N TYR A 32 -12.08 -0.90 -4.69
CA TYR A 32 -12.14 -0.93 -3.23
C TYR A 32 -12.02 0.47 -2.69
N GLU A 33 -12.64 0.68 -1.54
CA GLU A 33 -12.64 1.95 -0.87
C GLU A 33 -12.51 1.73 0.63
N ILE A 34 -11.54 2.40 1.24
CA ILE A 34 -11.17 2.19 2.63
C ILE A 34 -10.84 3.55 3.22
N GLU A 35 -11.34 3.83 4.41
CA GLU A 35 -10.86 4.96 5.20
C GLU A 35 -9.61 4.53 5.97
N ALA A 36 -8.54 5.31 5.87
CA ALA A 36 -7.26 5.05 6.51
C ALA A 36 -6.89 6.24 7.40
N ARG A 37 -7.26 6.14 8.67
CA ARG A 37 -6.96 7.15 9.69
C ARG A 37 -5.62 6.86 10.32
N ARG A 38 -4.69 7.83 10.26
CA ARG A 38 -3.40 7.70 10.93
C ARG A 38 -3.55 7.99 12.41
N VAL A 39 -3.13 7.05 13.26
CA VAL A 39 -3.18 7.19 14.72
C VAL A 39 -1.80 7.29 15.36
N GLY A 40 -0.75 6.89 14.63
CA GLY A 40 0.63 6.94 15.10
C GLY A 40 1.65 6.93 13.97
N ALA A 41 2.92 6.78 14.33
CA ALA A 41 4.00 6.58 13.36
C ALA A 41 3.93 5.15 12.81
N GLY A 42 3.52 4.99 11.54
CA GLY A 42 3.30 3.67 10.95
C GLY A 42 2.00 2.99 11.39
N GLU A 43 1.20 3.61 12.27
CA GLU A 43 -0.03 3.02 12.81
C GLU A 43 -1.27 3.69 12.21
N TYR A 44 -2.21 2.87 11.76
CA TYR A 44 -3.44 3.26 11.09
C TYR A 44 -4.63 2.46 11.61
N LEU A 45 -5.79 3.10 11.61
CA LEU A 45 -7.08 2.42 11.67
C LEU A 45 -7.67 2.40 10.26
N LEU A 46 -7.95 1.21 9.75
CA LEU A 46 -8.61 1.02 8.47
C LEU A 46 -10.10 0.78 8.72
N VAL A 47 -10.97 1.60 8.14
CA VAL A 47 -12.41 1.41 8.20
C VAL A 47 -12.92 0.96 6.83
N ASN A 48 -13.57 -0.20 6.79
CA ASN A 48 -14.18 -0.76 5.59
C ASN A 48 -15.59 -1.26 5.93
N GLU A 49 -16.61 -0.72 5.28
CA GLU A 49 -18.02 -1.11 5.48
C GLU A 49 -18.44 -1.17 6.97
N GLY A 50 -17.99 -0.20 7.78
CA GLY A 50 -18.28 -0.12 9.21
C GLY A 50 -17.44 -1.04 10.12
N ARG A 51 -16.53 -1.83 9.55
CA ARG A 51 -15.56 -2.65 10.30
C ARG A 51 -14.24 -1.89 10.44
N VAL A 52 -13.67 -1.94 11.64
CA VAL A 52 -12.39 -1.27 11.96
C VAL A 52 -11.30 -2.32 12.12
N TYR A 53 -10.16 -2.09 11.48
CA TYR A 53 -8.98 -2.94 11.53
C TYR A 53 -7.78 -2.12 11.99
N GLU A 54 -7.04 -2.63 12.96
CA GLU A 54 -5.73 -2.09 13.30
C GLU A 54 -4.73 -2.47 12.21
N CYS A 55 -3.98 -1.47 11.73
CA CYS A 55 -2.94 -1.64 10.73
C CYS A 55 -1.64 -1.02 11.23
N ARG A 56 -0.54 -1.74 11.08
CA ARG A 56 0.80 -1.24 11.36
C ARG A 56 1.69 -1.46 10.15
N VAL A 57 2.51 -0.47 9.84
CA VAL A 57 3.42 -0.44 8.70
C VAL A 57 4.81 -0.15 9.23
N ALA A 58 5.69 -1.14 9.12
CA ALA A 58 7.10 -1.02 9.45
C ALA A 58 7.94 -1.02 8.17
N GLN A 59 8.97 -0.18 8.11
CA GLN A 59 9.97 -0.28 7.03
C GLN A 59 10.92 -1.44 7.33
N THR A 60 11.18 -2.26 6.32
CA THR A 60 12.16 -3.34 6.42
C THR A 60 13.45 -2.97 5.68
N LYS A 61 14.45 -3.86 5.71
CA LYS A 61 15.72 -3.64 5.02
C LYS A 61 15.52 -3.73 3.50
N GLY A 62 15.38 -2.57 2.85
CA GLY A 62 15.27 -2.48 1.39
C GLY A 62 14.46 -1.25 0.97
N ARG A 63 14.85 -0.61 -0.14
CA ARG A 63 14.10 0.56 -0.63
C ARG A 63 12.70 0.13 -1.08
N GLY A 64 11.68 0.66 -0.40
CA GLY A 64 10.28 0.37 -0.73
C GLY A 64 9.75 -0.96 -0.18
N ALA A 65 10.54 -1.67 0.63
CA ALA A 65 10.12 -2.87 1.34
C ALA A 65 9.50 -2.50 2.69
N LEU A 66 8.32 -3.05 2.94
CA LEU A 66 7.48 -2.79 4.09
C LEU A 66 7.01 -4.13 4.67
N ASN A 67 6.86 -4.19 5.98
CA ASN A 67 6.06 -5.22 6.62
C ASN A 67 4.77 -4.56 7.11
N VAL A 68 3.64 -5.11 6.70
CA VAL A 68 2.31 -4.58 6.96
C VAL A 68 1.53 -5.62 7.76
N SER A 69 1.12 -5.27 8.97
CA SER A 69 0.23 -6.11 9.79
C SER A 69 -1.17 -5.53 9.77
N VAL A 70 -2.20 -6.33 9.46
CA VAL A 70 -3.61 -5.95 9.54
C VAL A 70 -4.37 -6.99 10.36
N GLY A 71 -4.87 -6.58 11.54
CA GLY A 71 -5.44 -7.52 12.50
C GLY A 71 -4.41 -8.58 12.93
N ALA A 72 -4.68 -9.85 12.66
CA ALA A 72 -3.78 -10.97 12.95
C ALA A 72 -2.91 -11.41 11.75
N GLY A 73 -3.07 -10.79 10.58
CA GLY A 73 -2.27 -11.09 9.40
C GLY A 73 -1.05 -10.18 9.30
N GLU A 74 0.07 -10.74 8.84
CA GLU A 74 1.29 -10.01 8.47
C GLU A 74 1.61 -10.28 7.01
N TYR A 75 2.06 -9.22 6.31
CA TYR A 75 2.30 -9.23 4.88
C TYR A 75 3.62 -8.54 4.57
N ASP A 76 4.47 -9.17 3.78
CA ASP A 76 5.65 -8.54 3.22
C ASP A 76 5.26 -7.84 1.93
N VAL A 77 5.39 -6.50 1.93
CA VAL A 77 4.92 -5.63 0.86
C VAL A 77 6.08 -4.86 0.25
N MET A 78 6.29 -5.02 -1.06
CA MET A 78 7.19 -4.17 -1.82
C MET A 78 6.40 -3.26 -2.75
N LEU A 79 6.54 -1.94 -2.59
CA LEU A 79 5.89 -0.96 -3.45
C LEU A 79 6.87 -0.38 -4.47
N THR A 80 6.52 -0.51 -5.73
CA THR A 80 7.28 0.03 -6.85
C THR A 80 6.44 1.06 -7.60
N ASP A 81 6.90 2.31 -7.65
CA ASP A 81 6.33 3.33 -8.54
C ASP A 81 7.05 3.30 -9.91
N PRO A 82 6.40 2.76 -10.96
CA PRO A 82 7.01 2.67 -12.28
C PRO A 82 7.30 4.03 -12.92
N LYS A 83 6.66 5.13 -12.48
CA LYS A 83 6.97 6.48 -12.98
C LYS A 83 8.30 6.98 -12.42
N HIS A 84 8.61 6.67 -11.16
CA HIS A 84 9.89 7.03 -10.54
C HIS A 84 11.07 6.14 -10.96
N LEU A 85 10.80 4.95 -11.51
CA LEU A 85 11.85 4.10 -12.09
C LEU A 85 12.33 4.56 -13.48
N ARG A 86 11.51 5.32 -14.23
CA ARG A 86 11.90 5.78 -15.59
C ARG A 86 13.03 6.82 -15.61
N GLY A 87 13.33 7.46 -14.48
CA GLY A 87 14.44 8.42 -14.36
C GLY A 87 15.81 7.78 -14.14
N ALA A 88 15.89 6.47 -13.87
CA ALA A 88 17.15 5.78 -13.55
C ALA A 88 17.86 5.15 -14.76
N HIS A 89 17.25 5.18 -15.95
CA HIS A 89 17.78 4.62 -17.20
C HIS A 89 18.25 5.68 -18.21
N ALA A 90 18.51 6.91 -17.76
CA ALA A 90 19.12 7.98 -18.57
C ALA A 90 20.40 8.50 -17.90
N ALA A 91 21.30 7.58 -17.57
CA ALA A 91 22.70 7.86 -17.26
C ALA A 91 23.51 6.61 -17.62
N GLY A 92 23.84 6.51 -18.91
CA GLY A 92 24.70 5.50 -19.52
C GLY A 92 25.19 6.05 -20.84
#